data_AF-A0A850Q947-F1
#
_entry.id   AF-A0A850Q947-F1
#
_cell.length_a   1.000
_cell.length_b   1.000
_cell.length_c   1.000
_cell.angle_alpha   90.00
_cell.angle_beta   90.00
_cell.angle_gamma   90.00
#
_symmetry.space_group_name_H-M   'P 1'
#
loop_
_entity.id
_entity.type
_entity.pdbx_description
1 polymer ?
#
loop_
_entity_poly.entity_id
_entity_poly.type
_entity_poly.pdbx_seq_one_letter_code
_entity_poly.pdbx_strand_id
1 'polypeptide(L)'
;MNEKGLDSGDDAFLSGALLDGWYAPSLRGDGAAGIGRWSEDALFDFLSQGRNEHAVVFGSMTEAFNNSLQFMTDDDLRAMAVYLKSLPGEDPAWTPAPAEVTTLAQAARSDLPRA
;
A
#
# COMPACT_ATOMS: atom_id res chain seq x y z
N MET A 1 14.19 -9.54 18.57
CA MET A 1 13.23 -10.19 17.65
C MET A 1 12.42 -9.07 17.03
N ASN A 2 12.47 -8.92 15.70
CA ASN A 2 11.88 -7.77 14.99
C ASN A 2 10.38 -7.96 14.72
N GLU A 3 9.92 -9.21 14.69
CA GLU A 3 8.51 -9.56 14.55
C GLU A 3 7.74 -9.27 15.86
N LYS A 4 6.58 -8.62 15.73
CA LYS A 4 5.76 -8.13 16.85
C LYS A 4 4.39 -8.79 16.97
N GLY A 5 3.87 -9.36 15.89
CA GLY A 5 2.67 -10.19 15.86
C GLY A 5 2.90 -11.38 14.92
N LEU A 6 2.25 -12.50 15.20
CA LEU A 6 2.50 -13.78 14.51
C LEU A 6 1.39 -14.16 13.52
N ASP A 7 0.19 -13.61 13.70
CA ASP A 7 -0.97 -13.89 12.86
C ASP A 7 -1.95 -12.72 12.82
N SER A 8 -2.93 -12.78 11.90
CA SER A 8 -3.91 -11.72 11.67
C SER A 8 -4.86 -11.44 12.82
N GLY A 9 -4.84 -12.22 13.90
CA GLY A 9 -5.58 -11.94 15.13
C GLY A 9 -4.86 -10.96 16.06
N ASP A 10 -3.59 -10.65 15.79
CA ASP A 10 -2.79 -9.67 16.53
C ASP A 10 -2.76 -8.33 15.78
N ASP A 11 -3.07 -7.24 16.47
CA ASP A 11 -3.03 -5.88 15.93
C ASP A 11 -1.62 -5.49 15.42
N ALA A 12 -0.56 -6.07 15.99
CA ALA A 12 0.80 -5.83 15.57
C ALA A 12 1.22 -6.59 14.28
N PHE A 13 0.40 -7.53 13.81
CA PHE A 13 0.75 -8.33 12.63
C PHE A 13 0.67 -7.50 11.35
N LEU A 14 1.82 -7.33 10.69
CA LEU A 14 1.95 -6.61 9.43
C LEU A 14 1.45 -5.15 9.43
N SER A 15 1.31 -4.53 10.61
CA SER A 15 0.84 -3.14 10.76
C SER A 15 1.92 -2.07 10.53
N GLY A 16 3.11 -2.47 10.09
CA GLY A 16 4.24 -1.59 9.80
C GLY A 16 5.18 -1.43 10.99
N ALA A 17 6.40 -0.96 10.70
CA ALA A 17 7.44 -0.83 11.72
C ALA A 17 8.56 0.11 11.27
N LEU A 18 9.31 0.64 12.25
CA LEU A 18 10.59 1.28 11.96
C LEU A 18 11.65 0.19 11.71
N LEU A 19 12.15 0.12 10.48
CA LEU A 19 13.17 -0.82 10.02
C LEU A 19 14.35 -0.03 9.46
N ASP A 20 15.54 -0.25 10.01
CA ASP A 20 16.80 0.35 9.52
C ASP A 20 16.73 1.89 9.33
N GLY A 21 16.03 2.58 10.23
CA GLY A 21 15.88 4.04 10.22
C GLY A 21 14.78 4.57 9.28
N TRP A 22 14.06 3.68 8.59
CA TRP A 22 12.92 4.01 7.73
C TRP A 22 11.63 3.39 8.26
N TYR A 23 10.52 4.10 8.11
CA TYR A 23 9.22 3.56 8.50
C TYR A 23 8.60 2.78 7.35
N ALA A 24 8.52 1.46 7.50
CA ALA A 24 7.79 0.59 6.59
C ALA A 24 6.29 0.75 6.89
N PRO A 25 5.47 1.12 5.89
CA PRO A 25 4.03 1.29 6.10
C PRO A 25 3.35 -0.06 6.36
N SER A 26 2.15 0.00 6.93
CA SER A 26 1.28 -1.17 7.08
C SER A 26 1.06 -1.89 5.75
N LEU A 27 1.12 -3.22 5.80
CA LEU A 27 0.78 -4.12 4.69
C LEU A 27 -0.68 -4.64 4.83
N ARG A 28 -1.46 -4.06 5.73
CA ARG A 28 -2.89 -4.40 5.91
C ARG A 28 -3.75 -3.56 4.96
N GLY A 29 -5.01 -3.96 4.80
CA GLY A 29 -6.00 -3.24 4.00
C GLY A 29 -6.45 -1.89 4.57
N ASP A 30 -5.58 -1.14 5.26
CA ASP A 30 -5.87 0.15 5.88
C ASP A 30 -6.23 1.19 4.81
N GLY A 31 -7.51 1.47 4.61
CA GLY A 31 -7.89 2.30 3.47
C GLY A 31 -7.48 3.78 3.59
N ALA A 32 -6.85 4.21 4.69
CA ALA A 32 -6.27 5.54 4.84
C ALA A 32 -4.77 5.64 4.54
N ALA A 33 -4.02 4.54 4.57
CA ALA A 33 -2.56 4.55 4.51
C ALA A 33 -1.97 3.35 3.78
N GLY A 34 -0.66 3.39 3.52
CA GLY A 34 0.09 2.26 2.96
C GLY A 34 -0.52 1.68 1.68
N ILE A 35 -0.52 0.35 1.60
CA ILE A 35 -1.05 -0.40 0.45
C ILE A 35 -2.59 -0.50 0.46
N GLY A 36 -3.27 -0.10 1.53
CA GLY A 36 -4.73 -0.17 1.58
C GLY A 36 -5.41 0.73 0.55
N ARG A 37 -4.75 1.80 0.10
CA ARG A 37 -5.19 2.66 -1.02
C ARG A 37 -4.88 2.08 -2.41
N TRP A 38 -4.04 1.05 -2.51
CA TRP A 38 -3.65 0.47 -3.78
C TRP A 38 -4.69 -0.54 -4.24
N SER A 39 -4.84 -0.69 -5.56
CA SER A 39 -5.56 -1.83 -6.13
C SER A 39 -4.74 -3.12 -5.97
N GLU A 40 -5.39 -4.27 -6.12
CA GLU A 40 -4.69 -5.56 -6.18
C GLU A 40 -3.69 -5.61 -7.33
N ASP A 41 -4.04 -5.04 -8.49
CA ASP A 41 -3.13 -4.95 -9.64
C ASP A 41 -1.91 -4.04 -9.35
N ALA A 42 -2.10 -2.90 -8.69
CA ALA A 42 -0.98 -2.05 -8.30
C ALA A 42 -0.05 -2.76 -7.31
N LEU A 43 -0.61 -3.61 -6.43
CA LEU A 43 0.18 -4.42 -5.51
C LEU A 43 0.93 -5.54 -6.25
N PHE A 44 0.27 -6.21 -7.20
CA PHE A 44 0.90 -7.18 -8.10
C PHE A 44 2.08 -6.57 -8.88
N ASP A 45 1.89 -5.38 -9.47
CA ASP A 45 2.95 -4.67 -10.19
C ASP A 45 4.14 -4.36 -9.29
N PHE A 46 3.87 -3.91 -8.06
CA PHE A 46 4.93 -3.61 -7.10
C PHE A 46 5.70 -4.87 -6.69
N LEU A 47 5.01 -5.98 -6.41
CA LEU A 47 5.67 -7.23 -6.00
C LEU A 47 6.43 -7.89 -7.17
N SER A 48 5.92 -7.79 -8.39
CA SER A 48 6.54 -8.40 -9.59
C SER A 48 7.69 -7.58 -10.18
N GLN A 49 7.58 -6.25 -10.20
CA GLN A 49 8.53 -5.35 -10.87
C GLN A 49 9.33 -4.48 -9.90
N GLY A 50 9.03 -4.53 -8.61
CA GLY A 50 9.62 -3.67 -7.59
C GLY A 50 9.13 -2.22 -7.70
N ARG A 51 8.09 -1.94 -8.49
CA ARG A 51 7.52 -0.59 -8.65
C ARG A 51 6.09 -0.62 -9.17
N ASN A 52 5.33 0.42 -8.85
CA ASN A 52 4.03 0.71 -9.44
C ASN A 52 3.85 2.24 -9.60
N GLU A 53 2.62 2.70 -9.81
CA GLU A 53 2.30 4.13 -9.90
C GLU A 53 2.49 4.91 -8.57
N HIS A 54 2.54 4.21 -7.45
CA HIS A 54 2.59 4.79 -6.11
C HIS A 54 3.98 4.77 -5.46
N ALA A 55 4.80 3.76 -5.76
CA ALA A 55 6.05 3.50 -5.06
C ALA A 55 7.06 2.68 -5.87
N VAL A 56 8.30 2.66 -5.38
CA VAL A 56 9.42 1.82 -5.84
C VAL A 56 10.05 1.17 -4.61
N VAL A 57 10.52 -0.07 -4.72
CA VAL A 57 11.26 -0.74 -3.65
C VAL A 57 12.50 0.06 -3.26
N PHE A 58 12.71 0.19 -1.96
CA PHE A 58 13.83 0.94 -1.40
C PHE A 58 14.24 0.33 -0.05
N GLY A 59 15.49 0.57 0.35
CA GLY A 59 16.04 0.06 1.60
C GLY A 59 16.06 -1.47 1.63
N SER A 60 15.73 -2.06 2.78
CA SER A 60 15.69 -3.52 2.98
C SER A 60 14.67 -4.23 2.07
N MET A 61 13.66 -3.53 1.55
CA MET A 61 12.71 -4.10 0.59
C MET A 61 13.38 -4.45 -0.75
N THR A 62 14.45 -3.76 -1.14
CA THR A 62 15.21 -4.07 -2.37
C THR A 62 15.83 -5.46 -2.31
N GLU A 63 16.29 -5.91 -1.14
CA GLU A 63 16.86 -7.25 -0.97
C GLU A 63 15.76 -8.33 -1.02
N ALA A 64 14.60 -8.07 -0.40
CA ALA A 64 13.46 -8.97 -0.48
C ALA A 64 12.98 -9.15 -1.94
N PHE A 65 13.00 -8.07 -2.73
CA PHE A 65 12.68 -8.14 -4.14
C PHE A 65 13.73 -8.93 -4.95
N ASN A 66 15.00 -8.50 -4.88
CA ASN A 66 16.07 -9.07 -5.71
C ASN A 66 16.36 -10.55 -5.40
N ASN A 67 16.15 -10.98 -4.16
CA ASN A 67 16.49 -12.34 -3.74
C ASN A 67 15.28 -13.28 -3.65
N SER A 68 14.05 -12.80 -3.89
CA SER A 68 12.84 -13.62 -3.74
C SER A 68 11.74 -13.20 -4.72
N LEU A 69 11.03 -12.10 -4.47
CA LEU A 69 9.73 -11.80 -5.08
C LEU A 69 9.76 -11.81 -6.61
N GLN A 70 10.83 -11.31 -7.22
CA GLN A 70 10.97 -11.27 -8.69
C GLN A 70 11.01 -12.65 -9.37
N PHE A 71 11.21 -13.73 -8.61
CA PHE A 71 11.27 -15.10 -9.10
C PHE A 71 9.98 -15.88 -8.86
N MET A 72 8.99 -15.28 -8.20
CA MET A 72 7.69 -15.92 -7.96
C MET A 72 6.84 -15.97 -9.23
N THR A 73 5.88 -16.89 -9.27
CA THR A 73 4.93 -16.95 -10.37
C THR A 73 3.89 -15.84 -10.26
N ASP A 74 3.28 -15.47 -11.38
CA ASP A 74 2.20 -14.48 -11.37
C ASP A 74 1.04 -14.89 -10.46
N ASP A 75 0.72 -16.19 -10.39
CA ASP A 75 -0.35 -16.72 -9.55
C ASP A 75 -0.04 -16.55 -8.05
N ASP A 76 1.21 -16.81 -7.64
CA ASP A 76 1.65 -16.62 -6.26
C ASP A 76 1.59 -15.14 -5.87
N LEU A 77 2.08 -14.26 -6.76
CA LEU A 77 2.09 -12.81 -6.52
C LEU A 77 0.66 -12.25 -6.43
N ARG A 78 -0.27 -12.74 -7.24
CA ARG A 78 -1.70 -12.39 -7.15
C ARG A 78 -2.32 -12.90 -5.86
N ALA A 79 -2.03 -14.14 -5.46
CA ALA A 79 -2.52 -14.69 -4.19
C ALA A 79 -2.03 -13.87 -2.99
N MET A 80 -0.76 -13.43 -3.00
CA MET A 80 -0.22 -12.53 -1.98
C MET A 80 -0.94 -11.18 -1.98
N ALA A 81 -1.19 -10.58 -3.15
CA ALA A 81 -1.90 -9.32 -3.23
C ALA A 81 -3.32 -9.41 -2.63
N VAL A 82 -4.06 -10.46 -2.99
CA VAL A 82 -5.40 -10.75 -2.43
C VAL A 82 -5.33 -10.96 -0.92
N TYR A 83 -4.37 -11.76 -0.44
CA TYR A 83 -4.20 -12.03 0.99
C TYR A 83 -3.95 -10.74 1.77
N LEU A 84 -2.99 -9.92 1.35
CA LEU A 84 -2.66 -8.66 2.03
C LEU A 84 -3.85 -7.69 2.07
N LYS A 85 -4.62 -7.62 0.97
CA LYS A 85 -5.84 -6.81 0.90
C LYS A 85 -6.99 -7.36 1.76
N SER A 86 -6.98 -8.66 2.07
CA SER A 86 -7.99 -9.28 2.94
C SER A 86 -7.76 -9.04 4.43
N LEU A 87 -6.55 -8.61 4.82
CA LEU A 87 -6.24 -8.34 6.22
C LEU A 87 -7.05 -7.15 6.75
N PRO A 88 -7.61 -7.25 7.98
CA PRO A 88 -8.38 -6.16 8.55
C PRO A 88 -7.50 -4.93 8.70
N GLY A 89 -7.96 -3.76 8.28
CA GLY A 89 -7.31 -2.50 8.61
C GLY A 89 -7.72 -1.98 10.00
N GLU A 90 -6.88 -1.18 10.64
CA GLU A 90 -7.22 -0.45 11.88
C GLU A 90 -8.02 0.83 11.59
N ASP A 91 -7.83 1.43 10.41
CA ASP A 91 -8.52 2.67 10.02
C ASP A 91 -9.59 2.42 8.95
N PRO A 92 -10.77 3.08 9.05
CA PRO A 92 -11.76 3.06 7.98
C PRO A 92 -11.15 3.61 6.70
N ALA A 93 -11.61 3.11 5.56
CA ALA A 93 -11.14 3.59 4.28
C ALA A 93 -11.23 5.12 4.19
N TRP A 94 -10.15 5.76 3.73
CA TRP A 94 -10.10 7.21 3.63
C TRP A 94 -11.23 7.65 2.74
N THR A 95 -12.20 8.31 3.36
CA THR A 95 -13.34 8.91 2.70
C THR A 95 -13.05 10.41 2.73
N PRO A 96 -12.72 11.05 1.58
CA PRO A 96 -12.48 12.48 1.58
C PRO A 96 -13.70 13.19 2.15
N ALA A 97 -13.48 14.19 3.01
CA ALA A 97 -14.59 14.96 3.55
C ALA A 97 -15.34 15.62 2.37
N PRO A 98 -16.69 15.66 2.37
CA PRO A 98 -17.47 16.24 1.26
C PRO A 98 -17.05 17.68 0.89
N ALA A 99 -16.53 18.43 1.87
CA ALA A 99 -16.01 19.78 1.67
C ALA A 99 -14.70 19.83 0.86
N GLU A 100 -13.81 18.84 1.00
CA GLU A 100 -12.54 18.76 0.26
C GLU A 100 -12.80 18.44 -1.22
N VAL A 101 -13.74 17.54 -1.51
CA VAL A 101 -14.15 17.19 -2.88
C VAL A 101 -14.77 18.40 -3.59
N THR A 102 -15.60 19.17 -2.88
CA THR A 102 -16.26 20.36 -3.43
C THR A 102 -15.23 21.46 -3.75
N THR A 103 -14.23 21.65 -2.88
CA THR A 103 -13.20 22.68 -3.04
C THR A 103 -12.26 22.37 -4.20
N LEU A 104 -11.81 21.11 -4.33
CA LEU A 104 -10.96 20.66 -5.45
C LEU A 104 -11.71 20.72 -6.79
N ALA A 105 -12.99 20.34 -6.82
CA ALA A 105 -13.82 20.44 -8.02
C ALA A 105 -14.11 21.91 -8.43
N GLN A 106 -14.19 22.83 -7.47
CA GLN A 106 -14.37 24.26 -7.73
C GLN A 106 -13.08 24.91 -8.23
N ALA A 107 -11.92 24.57 -7.66
CA ALA A 107 -10.62 25.05 -8.13
C ALA A 107 -10.34 24.61 -9.57
N ALA A 108 -10.56 23.32 -9.87
CA ALA A 108 -10.39 22.78 -11.23
C ALA A 108 -11.32 23.41 -12.28
N ARG A 109 -12.48 23.92 -11.88
CA ARG A 109 -13.41 24.67 -12.76
C ARG A 109 -13.05 26.14 -12.93
N SER A 110 -12.25 26.69 -12.02
CA SER A 110 -11.87 28.11 -12.01
C SER A 110 -10.63 28.40 -12.87
N ASP A 111 -9.81 27.38 -13.13
CA ASP A 111 -8.53 27.49 -13.85
C ASP A 111 -8.63 27.28 -15.37
N LEU A 112 -9.83 27.15 -15.94
CA LEU A 112 -10.02 27.13 -17.40
C LEU A 112 -10.11 28.57 -17.94
N PRO A 113 -9.16 29.05 -18.76
CA PRO A 113 -9.32 30.34 -19.43
C PRO A 113 -10.51 30.23 -20.38
N ARG A 114 -11.48 31.14 -20.25
CA ARG A 114 -12.57 31.28 -21.22
C ARG A 114 -11.95 31.67 -22.56
N ALA A 115 -12.17 30.84 -23.58
CA ALA A 115 -11.90 31.17 -24.98
C ALA A 115 -12.85 32.28 -25.48
#